data_AF-A0A968T5H6-F1
#
_entry.id   AF-A0A968T5H6-F1
#
_cell.length_a   1.000
_cell.length_b   1.000
_cell.length_c   1.000
_cell.angle_alpha   90.00
_cell.angle_beta   90.00
_cell.angle_gamma   90.00
#
_symmetry.space_group_name_H-M   'P 1'
#
loop_
_entity.id
_entity.type
_entity.pdbx_description
1 polymer ?
#
loop_
_entity_poly.entity_id
_entity_poly.type
_entity_poly.pdbx_seq_one_letter_code
_entity_poly.pdbx_strand_id
1 'polypeptide(L)'
;MLNKSDFRAVLAHEYGHFSNRDTAGGEVALRVINDMSKYFYALYAAGQNVWWNLAFHFLKLYHFIFRRISHGATRLQEILADRVAAQAYGVQAFRNGLTHVIRRDMEFNTFADREIEEAKRLRRPFNNLYEIKGGTSTELENEFNNVINRKTSEDDTHPSPADRFRYIEGFSSKNPAADNADVKDLL
;
A
#
# COMPACT_ATOMS: atom_id res chain seq x y z
N MET A 1 12.81 7.40 -15.21
CA MET A 1 13.63 7.83 -14.05
C MET A 1 12.79 8.80 -13.25
N LEU A 2 12.89 8.76 -11.92
CA LEU A 2 12.14 9.66 -11.04
C LEU A 2 12.93 10.97 -10.88
N ASN A 3 12.30 12.12 -11.07
CA ASN A 3 12.96 13.40 -10.79
C ASN A 3 12.95 13.72 -9.28
N LYS A 4 13.76 14.68 -8.85
CA LYS A 4 13.88 15.02 -7.43
C LYS A 4 12.59 15.52 -6.81
N SER A 5 11.76 16.28 -7.53
CA SER A 5 10.45 16.71 -7.01
C SER A 5 9.51 15.54 -6.76
N ASP A 6 9.46 14.58 -7.68
CA ASP A 6 8.61 13.39 -7.58
C ASP A 6 9.06 12.52 -6.38
N PHE A 7 10.37 12.34 -6.22
CA PHE A 7 10.94 11.62 -5.08
C PHE A 7 10.70 12.34 -3.75
N ARG A 8 10.90 13.66 -3.71
CA ARG A 8 10.60 14.48 -2.53
C ARG A 8 9.12 14.41 -2.16
N ALA A 9 8.22 14.32 -3.14
CA ALA A 9 6.80 14.14 -2.88
C ALA A 9 6.49 12.80 -2.20
N VAL A 10 7.14 11.70 -2.63
CA VAL A 10 7.04 10.41 -1.94
C VAL A 10 7.56 10.52 -0.50
N LEU A 11 8.74 11.12 -0.30
CA LEU A 11 9.26 11.32 1.06
C LEU A 11 8.34 12.19 1.91
N ALA A 12 7.73 13.23 1.34
CA ALA A 12 6.80 14.11 2.05
C ALA A 12 5.56 13.37 2.53
N HIS A 13 5.09 12.39 1.77
CA HIS A 13 3.99 11.50 2.16
C HIS A 13 4.42 10.65 3.38
N GLU A 14 5.59 10.00 3.32
CA GLU A 14 6.13 9.24 4.45
C GLU A 14 6.30 10.11 5.71
N TYR A 15 6.86 11.32 5.56
CA TYR A 15 6.95 12.32 6.64
C TYR A 15 5.58 12.79 7.14
N GLY A 16 4.56 12.82 6.27
CA GLY A 16 3.18 13.07 6.63
C GLY A 16 2.66 12.07 7.67
N HIS A 17 2.95 10.78 7.48
CA HIS A 17 2.59 9.74 8.46
C HIS A 17 3.28 9.95 9.81
N PHE A 18 4.56 10.32 9.81
CA PHE A 18 5.29 10.63 11.05
C PHE A 18 4.72 11.87 11.75
N SER A 19 4.42 12.93 11.01
CA SER A 19 3.90 14.19 11.58
C SER A 19 2.49 14.04 12.13
N ASN A 20 1.64 13.23 11.50
CA ASN A 20 0.26 13.01 11.93
C ASN A 20 0.14 11.98 13.07
N ARG A 21 1.27 11.40 13.51
CA ARG A 21 1.32 10.29 14.48
C ARG A 21 0.47 9.11 14.03
N ASP A 22 0.47 8.82 12.74
CA ASP A 22 -0.39 7.77 12.16
C ASP A 22 -0.04 6.36 12.71
N THR A 23 1.16 6.22 13.26
CA THR A 23 1.63 5.02 13.98
C THR A 23 0.99 4.84 15.37
N ALA A 24 0.37 5.88 15.95
CA ALA A 24 -0.28 5.84 17.26
C ALA A 24 -1.65 5.15 17.15
N GLY A 25 -1.65 3.82 17.13
CA GLY A 25 -2.86 2.98 17.12
C GLY A 25 -2.76 1.75 16.22
N GLY A 26 -1.87 1.78 15.23
CA GLY A 26 -1.66 0.66 14.30
C GLY A 26 -1.22 -0.63 15.00
N GLU A 27 -0.32 -0.55 15.99
CA GLU A 27 0.13 -1.73 16.75
C GLU A 27 -0.99 -2.38 17.57
N VAL A 28 -1.85 -1.56 18.18
CA VAL A 28 -3.01 -2.06 18.94
C VAL A 28 -4.00 -2.72 18.00
N ALA A 29 -4.28 -2.09 16.85
CA ALA A 29 -5.18 -2.65 15.85
C ALA A 29 -4.66 -3.98 15.27
N LEU A 30 -3.36 -4.07 14.99
CA LEU A 30 -2.72 -5.29 14.52
C LEU A 30 -2.79 -6.41 15.55
N ARG A 31 -2.58 -6.09 16.84
CA ARG A 31 -2.72 -7.07 17.93
C ARG A 31 -4.15 -7.59 18.02
N VAL A 32 -5.14 -6.70 17.98
CA VAL A 32 -6.57 -7.09 17.98
C VAL A 32 -6.88 -8.00 16.80
N ILE A 33 -6.45 -7.65 15.58
CA ILE A 33 -6.66 -8.49 14.39
C ILE A 33 -6.02 -9.87 14.55
N ASN A 34 -4.79 -9.93 15.06
CA ASN A 34 -4.08 -11.19 15.28
C ASN A 34 -4.77 -12.08 16.32
N ASP A 35 -5.16 -11.51 17.46
CA ASP A 35 -5.81 -12.27 18.53
C ASP A 35 -7.20 -12.74 18.11
N MET A 36 -7.94 -11.92 17.37
CA MET A 36 -9.20 -12.32 16.77
C MET A 36 -9.05 -13.46 15.77
N SER A 37 -8.00 -13.42 14.93
CA SER A 37 -7.74 -14.46 13.93
C SER A 37 -7.41 -15.80 14.60
N LYS A 38 -6.61 -15.77 15.67
CA LYS A 38 -6.32 -16.97 16.48
C LYS A 38 -7.59 -17.53 17.11
N TYR A 39 -8.44 -16.67 17.68
CA TYR A 39 -9.69 -17.10 18.30
C TYR A 39 -10.67 -17.68 17.27
N PHE A 40 -10.74 -17.10 16.07
CA PHE A 40 -11.53 -17.62 14.97
C PHE A 40 -11.04 -19.02 14.52
N TYR A 41 -9.72 -19.18 14.38
CA TYR A 41 -9.12 -20.47 14.04
C TYR A 41 -9.40 -21.53 15.12
N ALA A 42 -9.28 -21.17 16.40
CA ALA A 42 -9.58 -22.08 17.50
C ALA A 42 -11.04 -22.56 17.50
N LEU A 43 -12.00 -21.65 17.29
CA LEU A 43 -13.42 -22.01 17.18
C LEU A 43 -13.70 -22.88 15.96
N TYR A 44 -13.05 -22.58 14.83
CA TYR A 44 -13.18 -23.38 13.61
C TYR A 44 -12.64 -24.80 13.79
N ALA A 45 -11.43 -24.93 14.34
CA ALA A 45 -10.80 -26.23 14.63
C ALA A 45 -11.61 -27.06 15.65
N ALA A 46 -12.32 -26.40 16.58
CA ALA A 46 -13.21 -27.05 17.53
C ALA A 46 -14.61 -27.37 16.97
N GLY A 47 -14.87 -27.14 15.68
CA GLY A 47 -16.18 -27.38 15.05
C GLY A 47 -17.29 -26.46 15.57
N GLN A 48 -16.94 -25.30 16.12
CA GLN A 48 -17.86 -24.35 16.75
C GLN A 48 -18.39 -23.29 15.76
N ASN A 49 -18.12 -23.43 14.47
CA ASN A 49 -18.65 -22.59 13.39
C ASN A 49 -20.09 -22.95 13.00
N VAL A 50 -20.94 -23.14 14.02
CA VAL A 50 -22.34 -23.60 13.88
C VAL A 50 -23.32 -22.45 14.07
N TRP A 51 -24.51 -22.56 13.47
CA TRP A 51 -25.46 -21.44 13.41
C TRP A 51 -26.00 -20.99 14.78
N TRP A 52 -26.01 -21.87 15.79
CA TRP A 52 -26.43 -21.54 17.16
C TRP A 52 -25.32 -21.01 18.06
N ASN A 53 -24.05 -21.02 17.61
CA ASN A 53 -22.96 -20.52 18.43
C ASN A 53 -22.94 -18.99 18.40
N LEU A 54 -23.51 -18.38 19.44
CA LEU A 54 -23.58 -16.93 19.58
C LEU A 54 -22.19 -16.28 19.62
N ALA A 55 -21.20 -16.93 20.24
CA ALA A 55 -19.84 -16.40 20.31
C ALA A 55 -19.18 -16.34 18.93
N PHE A 56 -19.42 -17.34 18.07
CA PHE A 56 -18.93 -17.34 16.69
C PHE A 56 -19.51 -16.19 15.86
N HIS A 57 -20.82 -15.97 15.95
CA HIS A 57 -21.48 -14.86 15.24
C HIS A 57 -21.07 -13.49 15.79
N PHE A 58 -20.95 -13.37 17.11
CA PHE A 58 -20.43 -12.17 17.74
C PHE A 58 -19.03 -11.85 17.23
N LEU A 59 -18.13 -12.84 17.19
CA LEU A 59 -16.77 -12.65 16.70
C LEU A 59 -16.74 -12.23 15.23
N LYS A 60 -17.58 -12.85 14.39
CA LYS A 60 -17.70 -12.49 12.97
C LYS A 60 -18.18 -11.05 12.79
N LEU A 61 -19.21 -10.64 13.54
CA LEU A 61 -19.75 -9.28 13.48
C LEU A 61 -18.73 -8.25 14.00
N TYR A 62 -18.13 -8.52 15.16
CA TYR A 62 -17.10 -7.67 15.74
C TYR A 62 -15.92 -7.52 14.79
N HIS A 63 -15.47 -8.61 14.15
CA HIS A 63 -14.38 -8.60 13.17
C HIS A 63 -14.70 -7.69 11.99
N PHE A 64 -15.91 -7.84 11.44
CA PHE A 64 -16.38 -7.04 10.32
C PHE A 64 -16.39 -5.54 10.67
N ILE A 65 -16.99 -5.16 11.80
CA ILE A 65 -17.06 -3.77 12.24
C ILE A 65 -15.66 -3.21 12.52
N PHE A 66 -14.83 -3.97 13.26
CA PHE A 66 -13.49 -3.55 13.64
C PHE A 66 -12.61 -3.30 12.41
N ARG A 67 -12.62 -4.22 11.43
CA ARG A 67 -11.91 -4.04 10.16
C ARG A 67 -12.41 -2.83 9.40
N ARG A 68 -13.73 -2.65 9.30
CA ARG A 68 -14.32 -1.52 8.58
C ARG A 68 -13.86 -0.19 9.15
N ILE A 69 -13.85 -0.06 10.47
CA ILE A 69 -13.37 1.14 11.17
C ILE A 69 -11.86 1.30 11.01
N SER A 70 -11.09 0.25 11.24
CA SER A 70 -9.62 0.29 11.19
C SER A 70 -9.12 0.64 9.78
N HIS A 71 -9.64 -0.01 8.74
CA HIS A 71 -9.31 0.33 7.35
C HIS A 71 -9.83 1.72 6.97
N GLY A 72 -10.95 2.17 7.54
CA GLY A 72 -11.41 3.56 7.38
C GLY A 72 -10.42 4.57 7.92
N ALA A 73 -9.86 4.31 9.10
CA ALA A 73 -8.83 5.15 9.72
C ALA A 73 -7.54 5.17 8.88
N THR A 74 -7.02 4.00 8.46
CA THR A 74 -5.81 3.95 7.62
C THR A 74 -6.00 4.68 6.30
N ARG A 75 -7.18 4.54 5.65
CA ARG A 75 -7.49 5.31 4.44
C ARG A 75 -7.49 6.81 4.66
N LEU A 76 -7.98 7.29 5.81
CA LEU A 76 -7.94 8.72 6.13
C LEU A 76 -6.49 9.21 6.33
N GLN A 77 -5.64 8.40 6.97
CA GLN A 77 -4.21 8.70 7.17
C GLN A 77 -3.49 8.87 5.83
N GLU A 78 -3.70 7.96 4.88
CA GLU A 78 -3.19 8.09 3.51
C GLU A 78 -3.60 9.40 2.86
N ILE A 79 -4.89 9.77 2.95
CA ILE A 79 -5.40 11.01 2.34
C ILE A 79 -4.75 12.25 2.98
N LEU A 80 -4.50 12.22 4.29
CA LEU A 80 -3.83 13.32 4.98
C LEU A 80 -2.35 13.42 4.59
N ALA A 81 -1.66 12.30 4.47
CA ALA A 81 -0.27 12.24 4.01
C ALA A 81 -0.14 12.70 2.54
N ASP A 82 -1.06 12.27 1.66
CA ASP A 82 -1.15 12.72 0.26
C ASP A 82 -1.31 14.22 0.14
N ARG A 83 -2.18 14.79 1.00
CA ARG A 83 -2.38 16.23 1.06
C ARG A 83 -1.10 16.96 1.45
N VAL A 84 -0.36 16.47 2.44
CA VAL A 84 0.92 17.06 2.85
C VAL A 84 1.90 17.05 1.68
N ALA A 85 2.04 15.93 0.99
CA ALA A 85 2.92 15.80 -0.17
C ALA A 85 2.51 16.73 -1.33
N ALA A 86 1.24 16.72 -1.71
CA ALA A 86 0.72 17.55 -2.81
C ALA A 86 0.82 19.05 -2.50
N GLN A 87 0.61 19.47 -1.24
CA GLN A 87 0.79 20.86 -0.84
C GLN A 87 2.26 21.28 -0.82
N ALA A 88 3.18 20.39 -0.44
CA ALA A 88 4.60 20.71 -0.36
C ALA A 88 5.27 20.77 -1.74
N TYR A 89 4.99 19.79 -2.61
CA TYR A 89 5.74 19.58 -3.86
C TYR A 89 4.86 19.59 -5.13
N GLY A 90 3.55 19.73 -4.96
CA GLY A 90 2.60 19.82 -6.07
C GLY A 90 1.95 18.48 -6.43
N VAL A 91 0.75 18.59 -7.02
CA VAL A 91 -0.08 17.44 -7.40
C VAL A 91 0.63 16.56 -8.44
N GLN A 92 1.27 17.15 -9.44
CA GLN A 92 1.93 16.38 -10.49
C GLN A 92 3.13 15.58 -9.96
N ALA A 93 3.94 16.19 -9.09
CA ALA A 93 5.08 15.52 -8.48
C ALA A 93 4.64 14.31 -7.65
N PHE A 94 3.58 14.47 -6.85
CA PHE A 94 2.99 13.36 -6.12
C PHE A 94 2.43 12.27 -7.06
N ARG A 95 1.70 12.64 -8.11
CA ARG A 95 1.16 11.68 -9.10
C ARG A 95 2.27 10.84 -9.72
N ASN A 96 3.33 11.49 -10.20
CA ASN A 96 4.48 10.80 -10.78
C ASN A 96 5.18 9.90 -9.75
N GLY A 97 5.39 10.42 -8.54
CA GLY A 97 5.96 9.70 -7.40
C GLY A 97 5.22 8.41 -7.08
N LEU A 98 3.92 8.51 -6.79
CA LEU A 98 3.08 7.35 -6.45
C LEU A 98 2.99 6.36 -7.62
N THR A 99 2.82 6.85 -8.85
CA THR A 99 2.80 6.00 -10.06
C THR A 99 4.10 5.21 -10.20
N HIS A 100 5.25 5.84 -9.93
CA HIS A 100 6.54 5.19 -9.99
C HIS A 100 6.71 4.14 -8.90
N VAL A 101 6.36 4.45 -7.65
CA VAL A 101 6.43 3.50 -6.53
C VAL A 101 5.58 2.26 -6.81
N ILE A 102 4.33 2.45 -7.24
CA ILE A 102 3.44 1.33 -7.61
C ILE A 102 4.06 0.46 -8.69
N ARG A 103 4.60 1.08 -9.75
CA ARG A 103 5.23 0.34 -10.84
C ARG A 103 6.44 -0.45 -10.37
N ARG A 104 7.31 0.15 -9.54
CA ARG A 104 8.50 -0.50 -9.00
C ARG A 104 8.16 -1.65 -8.05
N ASP A 105 7.13 -1.49 -7.22
CA ASP A 105 6.63 -2.56 -6.34
C ASP A 105 6.13 -3.76 -7.16
N MET A 106 5.31 -3.51 -8.19
CA MET A 106 4.82 -4.58 -9.07
C MET A 106 5.94 -5.30 -9.83
N GLU A 107 6.88 -4.55 -10.39
CA GLU A 107 8.06 -5.12 -11.06
C GLU A 107 8.91 -5.95 -10.10
N PHE A 108 9.20 -5.42 -8.91
CA PHE A 108 9.98 -6.12 -7.89
C PHE A 108 9.30 -7.43 -7.48
N ASN A 109 8.02 -7.39 -7.12
CA ASN A 109 7.27 -8.59 -6.71
C ASN A 109 7.26 -9.63 -7.83
N THR A 110 7.00 -9.21 -9.07
CA THR A 110 7.01 -10.11 -10.24
C THR A 110 8.36 -10.78 -10.44
N PHE A 111 9.46 -10.02 -10.35
CA PHE A 111 10.80 -10.57 -10.60
C PHE A 111 11.32 -11.38 -9.42
N ALA A 112 11.03 -10.95 -8.19
CA ALA A 112 11.38 -11.66 -6.98
C ALA A 112 10.65 -13.01 -6.90
N ASP A 113 9.34 -13.04 -7.13
CA ASP A 113 8.55 -14.28 -7.10
C ASP A 113 9.04 -15.26 -8.17
N ARG A 114 9.32 -14.76 -9.38
CA ARG A 114 9.87 -15.58 -10.45
C ARG A 114 11.21 -16.20 -10.09
N GLU A 115 12.11 -15.42 -9.52
CA GLU A 115 13.42 -15.90 -9.08
C GLU A 115 13.30 -16.90 -7.94
N ILE A 116 12.43 -16.65 -6.96
CA ILE A 116 12.20 -17.54 -5.82
C ILE A 116 11.69 -18.89 -6.32
N GLU A 117 10.67 -18.90 -7.19
CA GLU A 117 10.11 -20.13 -7.74
C GLU A 117 11.11 -20.87 -8.63
N GLU A 118 11.90 -20.15 -9.42
CA GLU A 118 12.96 -20.75 -10.24
C GLU A 118 14.08 -21.36 -9.38
N ALA A 119 14.55 -20.62 -8.37
CA ALA A 119 15.57 -21.07 -7.43
C ALA A 119 15.11 -22.34 -6.69
N LYS A 120 13.84 -22.36 -6.25
CA LYS A 120 13.20 -23.52 -5.62
C LYS A 120 13.12 -24.72 -6.58
N ARG A 121 12.68 -24.50 -7.83
CA ARG A 121 12.61 -25.55 -8.86
C ARG A 121 13.97 -26.15 -9.17
N LEU A 122 14.99 -25.31 -9.30
CA LEU A 122 16.36 -25.71 -9.62
C LEU A 122 17.18 -26.12 -8.39
N ARG A 123 16.61 -26.01 -7.18
CA ARG A 123 17.28 -26.27 -5.89
C ARG A 123 18.60 -25.52 -5.73
N ARG A 124 18.63 -24.26 -6.17
CA ARG A 124 19.76 -23.34 -6.00
C ARG A 124 19.38 -22.22 -5.02
N PRO A 125 20.36 -21.55 -4.40
CA PRO A 125 20.11 -20.26 -3.78
C PRO A 125 19.54 -19.25 -4.80
N PHE A 126 18.70 -18.34 -4.33
CA PHE A 126 18.24 -17.21 -5.14
C PHE A 126 19.34 -16.13 -5.22
N ASN A 127 19.36 -15.40 -6.32
CA ASN A 127 20.24 -14.25 -6.53
C ASN A 127 19.77 -13.04 -5.72
N ASN A 128 20.61 -12.01 -5.57
CA ASN A 128 20.21 -10.78 -4.89
C ASN A 128 18.96 -10.17 -5.55
N LEU A 129 17.84 -10.17 -4.84
CA LEU A 129 16.53 -9.75 -5.36
C LEU A 129 16.52 -8.28 -5.82
N TYR A 130 17.38 -7.45 -5.24
CA TYR A 130 17.50 -6.02 -5.58
C TYR A 130 18.30 -5.76 -6.86
N GLU A 131 19.07 -6.75 -7.33
CA GLU A 131 19.87 -6.64 -8.56
C GLU A 131 19.20 -7.31 -9.76
N ILE A 132 18.05 -7.96 -9.55
CA ILE A 132 17.33 -8.66 -10.60
C ILE A 132 16.78 -7.65 -11.60
N LYS A 133 17.20 -7.81 -12.86
CA LYS A 133 16.68 -7.04 -13.98
C LYS A 133 15.68 -7.91 -14.73
N GLY A 134 14.46 -7.40 -14.89
CA GLY A 134 13.46 -7.98 -15.77
C GLY A 134 13.02 -6.99 -16.84
N GLY A 135 12.42 -7.52 -17.89
CA GLY A 135 11.72 -6.71 -18.89
C GLY A 135 10.27 -6.50 -18.50
N THR A 136 9.69 -5.38 -18.93
CA THR A 136 8.23 -5.16 -18.86
C THR A 136 7.54 -6.15 -19.80
N SER A 137 6.61 -6.95 -19.27
CA SER A 137 5.73 -7.79 -20.09
C SER A 137 4.39 -7.11 -20.33
N THR A 138 3.66 -7.55 -21.36
CA THR A 138 2.31 -7.05 -21.63
C THR A 138 1.36 -7.31 -20.48
N GLU A 139 1.50 -8.45 -19.79
CA GLU A 139 0.72 -8.81 -18.62
C GLU A 139 0.97 -7.82 -17.47
N LEU A 140 2.23 -7.50 -17.19
CA LEU A 140 2.60 -6.53 -16.16
C LEU A 140 2.05 -5.14 -16.47
N GLU A 141 2.07 -4.71 -17.73
CA GLU A 141 1.50 -3.43 -18.13
C GLU A 141 -0.02 -3.40 -18.00
N ASN A 142 -0.71 -4.50 -18.35
CA ASN A 142 -2.15 -4.62 -18.17
C ASN A 142 -2.53 -4.61 -16.69
N GLU A 143 -1.78 -5.32 -15.86
CA GLU A 143 -1.99 -5.33 -14.42
C GLU A 143 -1.76 -3.95 -13.82
N PHE A 144 -0.68 -3.27 -14.23
CA PHE A 144 -0.39 -1.90 -13.80
C PHE A 144 -1.55 -0.95 -14.14
N ASN A 145 -2.07 -1.05 -15.37
CA ASN A 145 -3.22 -0.26 -15.81
C ASN A 145 -4.50 -0.61 -15.02
N ASN A 146 -4.66 -1.85 -14.58
CA ASN A 146 -5.77 -2.21 -13.70
C ASN A 146 -5.59 -1.59 -12.30
N VAL A 147 -4.41 -1.73 -11.71
CA VAL A 147 -4.09 -1.20 -10.36
C VAL A 147 -4.27 0.31 -10.31
N ILE A 148 -3.82 1.04 -11.33
CA ILE A 148 -3.91 2.51 -11.33
C ILE A 148 -5.35 3.02 -11.48
N ASN A 149 -6.21 2.28 -12.19
CA ASN A 149 -7.56 2.72 -12.55
C ASN A 149 -8.69 2.08 -11.73
N ARG A 150 -8.42 1.02 -10.95
CA ARG A 150 -9.44 0.36 -10.16
C ARG A 150 -10.04 1.29 -9.10
N LYS A 151 -11.28 1.00 -8.72
CA LYS A 151 -11.93 1.68 -7.59
C LYS A 151 -11.43 1.12 -6.27
N THR A 152 -11.51 1.95 -5.22
CA THR A 152 -11.30 1.50 -3.84
C THR A 152 -12.38 0.48 -3.46
N SER A 153 -11.95 -0.66 -2.93
CA SER A 153 -12.77 -1.69 -2.32
C SER A 153 -12.88 -1.47 -0.82
N GLU A 154 -13.87 -2.11 -0.20
CA GLU A 154 -14.10 -2.05 1.25
C GLU A 154 -12.93 -2.63 2.06
N ASP A 155 -12.26 -3.62 1.47
CA ASP A 155 -11.15 -4.38 2.04
C ASP A 155 -9.78 -3.75 1.81
N ASP A 156 -9.71 -2.67 1.03
CA ASP A 156 -8.46 -1.97 0.82
C ASP A 156 -8.07 -1.18 2.09
N THR A 157 -6.84 -1.40 2.56
CA THR A 157 -6.21 -0.63 3.65
C THR A 157 -5.86 0.78 3.22
N HIS A 158 -5.61 1.00 1.92
CA HIS A 158 -5.31 2.29 1.32
C HIS A 158 -6.33 2.61 0.21
N PRO A 159 -6.70 3.87 -0.04
CA PRO A 159 -7.53 4.20 -1.18
C PRO A 159 -6.82 3.84 -2.48
N SER A 160 -7.58 3.51 -3.53
CA SER A 160 -6.99 3.22 -4.83
C SER A 160 -6.23 4.43 -5.39
N PRO A 161 -5.23 4.22 -6.28
CA PRO A 161 -4.47 5.32 -6.86
C PRO A 161 -5.36 6.36 -7.54
N ALA A 162 -6.38 5.92 -8.28
CA ALA A 162 -7.37 6.80 -8.90
C ALA A 162 -8.08 7.70 -7.87
N ASP A 163 -8.49 7.14 -6.72
CA ASP A 163 -9.13 7.92 -5.66
C ASP A 163 -8.14 8.86 -4.97
N ARG A 164 -6.91 8.42 -4.69
CA ARG A 164 -5.84 9.27 -4.13
C ARG A 164 -5.57 10.47 -5.02
N PHE A 165 -5.45 10.25 -6.34
CA PHE A 165 -5.26 11.31 -7.32
C PHE A 165 -6.43 12.28 -7.37
N ARG A 166 -7.66 11.80 -7.23
CA ARG A 166 -8.86 12.63 -7.16
C ARG A 166 -8.93 13.44 -5.87
N TYR A 167 -8.56 12.87 -4.72
CA TYR A 167 -8.60 13.57 -3.43
C TYR A 167 -7.64 14.75 -3.33
N ILE A 168 -6.57 14.73 -4.13
CA ILE A 168 -5.61 15.83 -4.18
C ILE A 168 -5.84 16.80 -5.34
N GLU A 169 -6.83 16.55 -6.20
CA GLU A 169 -7.18 17.51 -7.27
C GLU A 169 -7.58 18.85 -6.64
N GLY A 170 -6.99 19.94 -7.16
CA GLY A 170 -7.27 21.29 -6.68
C GLY A 170 -6.32 21.82 -5.59
N PHE A 171 -5.37 21.02 -5.08
CA PHE A 171 -4.30 21.60 -4.25
C PHE A 171 -3.28 22.35 -5.12
N SER A 172 -2.88 23.54 -4.66
CA SER A 172 -1.74 24.27 -5.22
C SER A 172 -0.52 24.11 -4.32
N SER A 173 0.66 23.92 -4.92
CA SER A 173 1.92 23.80 -4.18
C SER A 173 2.28 25.11 -3.49
N LYS A 174 2.66 25.05 -2.21
CA LYS A 174 3.27 26.19 -1.50
C LYS A 174 4.71 26.47 -1.96
N ASN A 175 5.37 25.47 -2.56
CA ASN A 175 6.75 25.58 -3.03
C ASN A 175 6.84 25.20 -4.53
N PRO A 176 6.62 26.15 -5.45
CA PRO A 176 6.48 25.86 -6.88
C PRO A 176 7.80 25.56 -7.61
N ALA A 177 8.95 25.61 -6.91
CA ALA A 177 10.25 25.33 -7.51
C ALA A 177 10.40 23.83 -7.77
N ALA A 178 9.94 23.38 -8.95
CA ALA A 178 10.15 22.02 -9.44
C ALA A 178 11.65 21.79 -9.70
N ASP A 179 12.25 20.88 -8.94
CA ASP A 179 13.62 20.40 -9.16
C ASP A 179 13.56 19.19 -10.10
N ASN A 180 13.63 19.49 -11.40
CA ASN A 180 13.53 18.51 -12.48
C ASN A 180 14.83 17.71 -12.69
N ALA A 181 15.87 17.90 -11.87
CA ALA A 181 17.05 17.07 -11.95
C ALA A 181 16.68 15.63 -11.58
N ASP A 182 17.21 14.67 -12.33
CA ASP A 182 17.02 13.25 -12.02
C ASP A 182 17.58 12.92 -10.64
N VAL A 183 16.88 12.04 -9.93
CA VAL A 183 17.47 11.38 -8.76
C VAL A 183 18.48 10.37 -9.30
N LYS A 184 19.76 10.68 -9.15
CA LYS A 184 20.83 9.70 -9.38
C LYS A 184 20.77 8.68 -8.24
N ASP A 185 20.45 7.45 -8.61
CA ASP A 185 20.61 6.19 -7.87
C ASP A 185 20.47 6.28 -6.34
N LEU A 186 19.26 6.01 -5.86
CA LEU A 186 19.05 5.28 -4.61
C LEU A 186 18.69 3.84 -5.00
N LEU A 187 19.71 3.09 -5.43
CA LEU A 187 19.71 1.63 -5.46
C LEU A 187 20.83 1.18 -4.53
#